data_AF-A0A9W7FJF4-F1
#
_entry.id   AF-A0A9W7FJF4-F1
#
_cell.length_a   1.000
_cell.length_b   1.000
_cell.length_c   1.000
_cell.angle_alpha   90.00
_cell.angle_beta   90.00
_cell.angle_gamma   90.00
#
_symmetry.space_group_name_H-M   'P 1'
#
loop_
_entity.id
_entity.type
_entity.pdbx_description
1 polymer ?
#
loop_
_entity_poly.entity_id
_entity_poly.type
_entity_poly.pdbx_seq_one_letter_code
_entity_poly.pdbx_strand_id
1 'polypeptide(L)'
;MTTFVKPDVSAPEGTPMVTGMCKTYSFHVKRLLAECAVSEEIVKLKKEKETFNKRKDIEAALKTLKNNFEKGKNTKEGAGSMEEQILKDGGEEGDIFHPIKLLNKIEFLADMVLGPMNNALISPATRKKLKKDYDIAMMDAKFTLGYVQPNAAKWHTKRRHEMMNKYKEEIRDLHKQSDHLVTLITVLVISLGQIAVAKYVAGKYGFFIDMTLASTVGAFFCFGFQSLNHILMHSTMNYWVKMPLALLASSCSPLPWFSYYIAGGHARHHMNAGSETDIDREALFWIWEKVPIRQLDTPLGAVLWLSAAALFLPLAYMYSMFTCAYYNWKQNKVEMAHFITESTLTCVVFWYCGGGWSSSLYLVFSGAFSMGFLGHPYLGFWLLQHLCVYDPASPTSAQPTVSYYGDTLWNYLNYNILLHVEHHDFSKIPWHKVHTLRKIAPEYYTDLKYSTSITELMSFWIFSKGKKLDFCCEHVFGQDYVRHV
;
A
#
# COMPACT_ATOMS: atom_id res chain seq x y z
N MET A 1 15.51 -33.16 -17.28
CA MET A 1 16.15 -33.92 -16.18
C MET A 1 17.02 -32.96 -15.40
N THR A 2 16.53 -32.49 -14.27
CA THR A 2 17.30 -31.70 -13.31
C THR A 2 16.86 -32.17 -11.93
N THR A 3 17.79 -32.82 -11.25
CA THR A 3 17.66 -33.52 -9.96
C THR A 3 17.40 -32.54 -8.82
N PHE A 4 16.32 -32.78 -8.06
CA PHE A 4 16.06 -32.10 -6.79
C PHE A 4 16.94 -32.70 -5.68
N VAL A 5 17.77 -31.85 -5.08
CA VAL A 5 18.41 -32.13 -3.78
C VAL A 5 17.36 -31.84 -2.70
N LYS A 6 17.00 -32.85 -1.89
CA LYS A 6 16.21 -32.66 -0.67
C LYS A 6 17.04 -31.83 0.33
N PRO A 7 16.53 -30.74 0.90
CA PRO A 7 17.13 -30.16 2.09
C PRO A 7 16.87 -31.07 3.28
N ASP A 8 17.94 -31.38 3.99
CA ASP A 8 17.95 -32.10 5.26
C ASP A 8 17.25 -31.23 6.32
N VAL A 9 16.16 -31.74 6.91
CA VAL A 9 15.37 -31.05 7.93
C VAL A 9 15.80 -31.57 9.30
N SER A 10 16.94 -31.09 9.77
CA SER A 10 17.25 -31.07 11.20
C SER A 10 17.10 -29.64 11.69
N ALA A 11 16.01 -29.34 12.39
CA ALA A 11 15.85 -28.07 13.08
C ALA A 11 16.97 -27.91 14.13
N PRO A 12 17.68 -26.77 14.19
CA PRO A 12 18.56 -26.51 15.31
C PRO A 12 17.70 -26.28 16.56
N GLU A 13 17.85 -27.15 17.55
CA GLU A 13 17.31 -26.91 18.89
C GLU A 13 17.86 -25.59 19.45
N GLY A 14 16.96 -24.74 19.96
CA GLY A 14 17.29 -23.63 20.86
C GLY A 14 18.04 -22.46 20.24
N THR A 15 17.44 -21.71 19.30
CA THR A 15 18.04 -20.44 18.85
C THR A 15 17.95 -19.32 19.91
N PRO A 16 19.07 -18.66 20.27
CA PRO A 16 19.14 -17.51 21.20
C PRO A 16 18.27 -16.30 20.83
N MET A 17 17.84 -16.24 19.57
CA MET A 17 17.00 -15.18 18.99
C MET A 17 15.62 -15.11 19.66
N VAL A 18 15.01 -16.27 19.93
CA VAL A 18 13.67 -16.37 20.56
C VAL A 18 13.71 -15.90 22.01
N THR A 19 14.77 -16.23 22.74
CA THR A 19 14.97 -15.79 24.14
C THR A 19 15.27 -14.30 24.23
N GLY A 20 16.02 -13.73 23.27
CA GLY A 20 16.25 -12.28 23.17
C GLY A 20 14.98 -11.48 22.83
N MET A 21 14.12 -12.06 21.99
CA MET A 21 12.81 -11.50 21.60
C MET A 21 11.81 -11.47 22.77
N CYS A 22 11.68 -12.56 23.53
CA CYS A 22 10.85 -12.58 24.74
C CYS A 22 11.33 -11.56 25.78
N LYS A 23 12.64 -11.36 25.93
CA LYS A 23 13.21 -10.34 26.82
C LYS A 23 12.88 -8.92 26.38
N THR A 24 12.90 -8.65 25.07
CA THR A 24 12.61 -7.31 24.52
C THR A 24 11.12 -6.96 24.61
N TYR A 25 10.24 -7.91 24.27
CA TYR A 25 8.79 -7.76 24.45
C TYR A 25 8.43 -7.58 25.93
N SER A 26 8.99 -8.42 26.81
CA SER A 26 8.84 -8.30 28.26
C SER A 26 9.32 -6.94 28.77
N PHE A 27 10.43 -6.40 28.25
CA PHE A 27 10.95 -5.10 28.64
C PHE A 27 10.01 -3.94 28.27
N HIS A 28 9.46 -3.92 27.05
CA HIS A 28 8.54 -2.86 26.62
C HIS A 28 7.20 -2.92 27.36
N VAL A 29 6.65 -4.12 27.56
CA VAL A 29 5.43 -4.33 28.35
C VAL A 29 5.65 -3.96 29.82
N LYS A 30 6.78 -4.37 30.42
CA LYS A 30 7.16 -3.99 31.81
C LYS A 30 7.29 -2.48 31.96
N ARG A 31 7.87 -1.79 30.97
CA ARG A 31 8.01 -0.33 31.00
C ARG A 31 6.65 0.38 30.89
N LEU A 32 5.76 -0.09 30.00
CA LEU A 32 4.40 0.42 29.87
C LEU A 32 3.59 0.21 31.15
N LEU A 33 3.65 -0.98 31.75
CA LEU A 33 2.97 -1.29 33.02
C LEU A 33 3.54 -0.47 34.19
N ALA A 34 4.85 -0.26 34.24
CA ALA A 34 5.48 0.59 35.26
C ALA A 34 5.07 2.06 35.12
N GLU A 35 4.98 2.59 33.90
CA GLU A 35 4.51 3.96 33.65
C GLU A 35 3.00 4.11 33.99
N CYS A 36 2.18 3.10 33.74
CA CYS A 36 0.76 3.06 34.14
C CYS A 36 0.56 2.95 35.66
N ALA A 37 1.30 2.06 36.34
CA ALA A 37 1.23 1.88 37.79
C ALA A 37 1.64 3.15 38.56
N VAL A 38 2.71 3.82 38.10
CA VAL A 38 3.15 5.12 38.66
C VAL A 38 2.07 6.19 38.46
N SER A 39 1.36 6.17 37.33
CA SER A 39 0.24 7.09 37.08
C SER A 39 -0.94 6.84 38.03
N GLU A 40 -1.29 5.58 38.29
CA GLU A 40 -2.38 5.23 39.23
C GLU A 40 -2.02 5.57 40.69
N GLU A 41 -0.77 5.32 41.10
CA GLU A 41 -0.29 5.61 42.44
C GLU A 41 -0.20 7.13 42.70
N ILE A 42 0.22 7.91 41.71
CA ILE A 42 0.17 9.39 41.77
C ILE A 42 -1.27 9.91 41.86
N VAL A 43 -2.23 9.26 41.20
CA VAL A 43 -3.66 9.61 41.27
C VAL A 43 -4.26 9.25 42.63
N LYS A 44 -3.89 8.09 43.19
CA LYS A 44 -4.30 7.67 44.54
C LYS A 44 -3.76 8.62 45.61
N LEU A 45 -2.48 8.97 45.54
CA LEU A 45 -1.84 9.96 46.42
C LEU A 45 -2.43 11.37 46.26
N LYS A 46 -2.93 11.74 45.07
CA LYS A 46 -3.67 13.00 44.84
C LYS A 46 -5.09 12.98 45.41
N LYS A 47 -5.78 11.83 45.39
CA LYS A 47 -7.10 11.66 46.04
C LYS A 47 -6.98 11.66 47.56
N GLU A 48 -5.96 10.99 48.11
CA GLU A 48 -5.67 11.00 49.56
C GLU A 48 -5.18 12.38 50.06
N LYS A 49 -4.73 13.26 49.15
CA LYS A 49 -4.40 14.67 49.43
C LYS A 49 -5.61 15.51 49.86
N GLU A 50 -6.83 15.08 49.53
CA GLU A 50 -8.04 15.70 50.07
C GLU A 50 -8.34 15.28 51.52
N THR A 51 -7.58 14.32 52.08
CA THR A 51 -7.83 13.76 53.41
C THR A 51 -6.64 13.84 54.39
N PHE A 52 -5.42 14.17 53.96
CA PHE A 52 -4.22 14.19 54.82
C PHE A 52 -3.46 15.53 54.81
N ASN A 53 -3.30 16.12 55.99
CA ASN A 53 -2.87 17.52 56.18
C ASN A 53 -1.37 17.70 56.51
N LYS A 54 -0.43 17.01 55.83
CA LYS A 54 1.03 17.26 56.00
C LYS A 54 1.82 17.13 54.69
N ARG A 55 2.14 18.29 54.09
CA ARG A 55 2.90 18.45 52.83
C ARG A 55 4.31 17.81 52.83
N LYS A 56 4.98 17.71 53.99
CA LYS A 56 6.38 17.25 54.08
C LYS A 56 6.56 15.73 53.92
N ASP A 57 5.57 14.95 54.33
CA ASP A 57 5.63 13.48 54.27
C ASP A 57 5.37 12.96 52.84
N ILE A 58 4.61 13.72 52.05
CA ILE A 58 4.29 13.43 50.65
C ILE A 58 5.50 13.70 49.73
N GLU A 59 6.29 14.74 49.98
CA GLU A 59 7.53 14.99 49.24
C GLU A 59 8.59 13.93 49.52
N ALA A 60 8.65 13.41 50.76
CA ALA A 60 9.50 12.27 51.12
C ALA A 60 9.04 10.97 50.44
N ALA A 61 7.73 10.71 50.36
CA ALA A 61 7.16 9.55 49.67
C ALA A 61 7.39 9.59 48.16
N LEU A 62 7.19 10.76 47.51
CA LEU A 62 7.45 10.95 46.08
C LEU A 62 8.94 10.84 45.74
N LYS A 63 9.84 11.30 46.62
CA LYS A 63 11.29 11.14 46.47
C LYS A 63 11.73 9.69 46.64
N THR A 64 11.07 8.94 47.54
CA THR A 64 11.31 7.50 47.74
C THR A 64 10.81 6.69 46.54
N LEU A 65 9.63 7.00 45.99
CA LEU A 65 9.09 6.41 44.76
C LEU A 65 9.97 6.70 43.55
N LYS A 66 10.47 7.93 43.40
CA LYS A 66 11.40 8.30 42.32
C LYS A 66 12.76 7.59 42.45
N ASN A 67 13.27 7.43 43.67
CA ASN A 67 14.48 6.65 43.94
C ASN A 67 14.28 5.15 43.72
N ASN A 68 13.09 4.60 44.03
CA ASN A 68 12.74 3.21 43.74
C ASN A 68 12.54 2.96 42.25
N PHE A 69 12.02 3.95 41.50
CA PHE A 69 11.92 3.93 40.04
C PHE A 69 13.31 3.95 39.38
N GLU A 70 14.25 4.74 39.91
CA GLU A 70 15.64 4.74 39.44
C GLU A 70 16.43 3.49 39.86
N LYS A 71 16.12 2.90 41.03
CA LYS A 71 16.67 1.59 41.45
C LYS A 71 16.09 0.41 40.66
N GLY A 72 14.81 0.46 40.29
CA GLY A 72 14.11 -0.55 39.48
C GLY A 72 14.59 -0.63 38.02
N LYS A 73 15.34 0.38 37.54
CA LYS A 73 16.14 0.25 36.31
C LYS A 73 17.31 -0.74 36.44
N ASN A 74 17.75 -1.06 37.66
CA ASN A 74 19.00 -1.78 37.93
C ASN A 74 18.86 -3.07 38.76
N THR A 75 17.68 -3.49 39.22
CA THR A 75 17.54 -4.71 40.03
C THR A 75 16.82 -5.84 39.29
N LYS A 76 17.57 -6.91 39.04
CA LYS A 76 17.13 -8.19 38.44
C LYS A 76 16.15 -9.00 39.32
N GLU A 77 15.84 -8.55 40.54
CA GLU A 77 15.24 -9.42 41.57
C GLU A 77 13.70 -9.55 41.52
N GLY A 78 12.99 -8.66 40.81
CA GLY A 78 11.54 -8.81 40.59
C GLY A 78 11.16 -9.62 39.35
N ALA A 79 12.12 -9.95 38.48
CA ALA A 79 11.87 -10.64 37.22
C ALA A 79 11.80 -12.16 37.37
N GLY A 80 12.48 -12.72 38.38
CA GLY A 80 12.59 -14.16 38.59
C GLY A 80 11.26 -14.82 38.95
N SER A 81 10.46 -14.22 39.83
CA SER A 81 9.22 -14.87 40.31
C SER A 81 8.14 -14.99 39.23
N MET A 82 8.09 -14.05 38.28
CA MET A 82 7.09 -14.06 37.21
C MET A 82 7.53 -14.90 36.00
N GLU A 83 8.84 -14.98 35.71
CA GLU A 83 9.40 -15.99 34.78
C GLU A 83 9.18 -17.40 35.32
N GLU A 84 9.39 -17.62 36.61
CA GLU A 84 9.22 -18.91 37.27
C GLU A 84 7.75 -19.34 37.34
N GLN A 85 6.81 -18.40 37.45
CA GLN A 85 5.38 -18.67 37.44
C GLN A 85 4.85 -18.95 36.01
N ILE A 86 5.39 -18.27 34.99
CA ILE A 86 5.11 -18.58 33.57
C ILE A 86 5.68 -19.95 33.16
N LEU A 87 6.82 -20.35 33.73
CA LEU A 87 7.43 -21.67 33.52
C LEU A 87 6.72 -22.78 34.32
N LYS A 88 6.23 -22.50 35.54
CA LYS A 88 5.50 -23.48 36.37
C LYS A 88 4.06 -23.73 35.89
N ASP A 89 3.39 -22.72 35.34
CA ASP A 89 2.06 -22.91 34.74
C ASP A 89 2.13 -23.57 33.34
N GLY A 90 3.34 -23.78 32.81
CA GLY A 90 3.62 -24.52 31.57
C GLY A 90 3.79 -26.03 31.77
N GLY A 91 2.91 -26.63 32.59
CA GLY A 91 2.90 -28.07 32.85
C GLY A 91 2.53 -28.89 31.61
N GLU A 92 3.41 -29.84 31.31
CA GLU A 92 3.37 -30.94 30.32
C GLU A 92 3.28 -30.58 28.82
N GLU A 93 4.12 -31.32 28.09
CA GLU A 93 4.47 -31.18 26.68
C GLU A 93 3.26 -31.13 25.74
N GLY A 94 3.23 -30.12 24.86
CA GLY A 94 2.45 -30.18 23.63
C GLY A 94 1.62 -28.93 23.27
N ASP A 95 1.28 -28.06 24.22
CA ASP A 95 0.15 -27.14 24.01
C ASP A 95 0.52 -25.64 23.94
N ILE A 96 1.82 -25.30 24.03
CA ILE A 96 2.36 -23.92 24.00
C ILE A 96 2.57 -23.43 22.54
N PHE A 97 2.53 -24.31 21.55
CA PHE A 97 2.60 -23.95 20.13
C PHE A 97 1.21 -23.77 19.49
N HIS A 98 0.19 -23.37 20.27
CA HIS A 98 -1.06 -22.91 19.68
C HIS A 98 -1.07 -21.37 19.65
N PRO A 99 -0.72 -20.75 18.51
CA PRO A 99 -0.47 -19.31 18.45
C PRO A 99 -1.72 -18.44 18.78
N ILE A 100 -2.93 -19.02 18.78
CA ILE A 100 -4.19 -18.41 19.25
C ILE A 100 -4.22 -18.19 20.78
N LYS A 101 -3.66 -19.10 21.59
CA LYS A 101 -3.65 -18.97 23.07
C LYS A 101 -2.72 -17.83 23.51
N LEU A 102 -1.61 -17.63 22.79
CA LEU A 102 -0.70 -16.50 23.03
C LEU A 102 -1.33 -15.17 22.61
N LEU A 103 -2.06 -15.14 21.49
CA LEU A 103 -2.77 -13.95 21.01
C LEU A 103 -3.88 -13.50 21.99
N ASN A 104 -4.69 -14.44 22.49
CA ASN A 104 -5.69 -14.16 23.52
C ASN A 104 -5.05 -13.61 24.81
N LYS A 105 -3.84 -14.04 25.15
CA LYS A 105 -3.10 -13.54 26.31
C LYS A 105 -2.53 -12.14 26.06
N ILE A 106 -2.11 -11.84 24.83
CA ILE A 106 -1.66 -10.51 24.39
C ILE A 106 -2.84 -9.53 24.32
N GLU A 107 -3.99 -9.94 23.78
CA GLU A 107 -5.22 -9.13 23.73
C GLU A 107 -5.82 -8.89 25.12
N PHE A 108 -5.77 -9.90 26.01
CA PHE A 108 -6.12 -9.72 27.41
C PHE A 108 -5.20 -8.73 28.14
N LEU A 109 -3.88 -8.82 27.93
CA LEU A 109 -2.91 -7.87 28.49
C LEU A 109 -3.08 -6.46 27.89
N ALA A 110 -3.46 -6.37 26.62
CA ALA A 110 -3.80 -5.13 25.95
C ALA A 110 -5.04 -4.46 26.53
N ASP A 111 -6.11 -5.21 26.79
CA ASP A 111 -7.31 -4.69 27.45
C ASP A 111 -7.02 -4.24 28.89
N MET A 112 -6.13 -4.94 29.60
CA MET A 112 -5.63 -4.52 30.91
C MET A 112 -4.80 -3.23 30.88
N VAL A 113 -4.19 -2.87 29.74
CA VAL A 113 -3.42 -1.62 29.57
C VAL A 113 -4.29 -0.48 29.03
N LEU A 114 -5.16 -0.77 28.06
CA LEU A 114 -6.06 0.20 27.42
C LEU A 114 -7.23 0.61 28.32
N GLY A 115 -7.73 -0.30 29.16
CA GLY A 115 -8.78 -0.03 30.14
C GLY A 115 -8.42 1.13 31.10
N PRO A 116 -7.27 1.06 31.79
CA PRO A 116 -6.76 2.17 32.60
C PRO A 116 -6.44 3.44 31.80
N MET A 117 -5.94 3.35 30.56
CA MET A 117 -5.65 4.52 29.71
C MET A 117 -6.90 5.34 29.33
N ASN A 118 -8.06 4.68 29.21
CA ASN A 118 -9.34 5.34 29.01
C ASN A 118 -9.86 6.02 30.29
N ASN A 119 -9.54 5.46 31.46
CA ASN A 119 -9.98 5.96 32.77
C ASN A 119 -8.99 6.94 33.45
N ALA A 120 -7.75 7.03 32.96
CA ALA A 120 -6.72 7.91 33.51
C ALA A 120 -6.75 9.32 32.88
N LEU A 121 -6.56 10.35 33.72
CA LEU A 121 -6.37 11.77 33.37
C LEU A 121 -5.02 12.01 32.67
N ILE A 122 -4.78 11.32 31.55
CA ILE A 122 -3.59 11.46 30.71
C ILE A 122 -3.86 12.57 29.67
N SER A 123 -2.86 13.44 29.41
CA SER A 123 -3.04 14.50 28.42
C SER A 123 -3.29 13.93 27.01
N PRO A 124 -4.11 14.57 26.16
CA PRO A 124 -4.46 14.06 24.83
C PRO A 124 -3.23 13.74 23.95
N ALA A 125 -2.17 14.55 24.07
CA ALA A 125 -0.92 14.34 23.34
C ALA A 125 -0.18 13.07 23.80
N THR A 126 -0.14 12.82 25.10
CA THR A 126 0.51 11.63 25.69
C THR A 126 -0.30 10.37 25.38
N ARG A 127 -1.63 10.44 25.44
CA ARG A 127 -2.52 9.35 25.01
C ARG A 127 -2.33 9.00 23.54
N LYS A 128 -2.24 10.00 22.66
CA LYS A 128 -1.99 9.81 21.22
C LYS A 128 -0.63 9.16 20.96
N LYS A 129 0.40 9.57 21.71
CA LYS A 129 1.75 8.99 21.62
C LYS A 129 1.77 7.54 22.11
N LEU A 130 1.23 7.26 23.29
CA LEU A 130 1.16 5.90 23.87
C LEU A 130 0.33 4.96 23.00
N LYS A 131 -0.80 5.42 22.45
CA LYS A 131 -1.60 4.63 21.50
C LYS A 131 -0.79 4.29 20.25
N LYS A 132 -0.06 5.26 19.69
CA LYS A 132 0.82 5.03 18.54
C LYS A 132 1.94 4.02 18.86
N ASP A 133 2.60 4.15 20.00
CA ASP A 133 3.68 3.26 20.41
C ASP A 133 3.17 1.83 20.70
N TYR A 134 1.97 1.72 21.28
CA TYR A 134 1.25 0.45 21.48
C TYR A 134 0.83 -0.20 20.14
N ASP A 135 0.24 0.57 19.22
CA ASP A 135 -0.16 0.07 17.90
C ASP A 135 1.05 -0.45 17.11
N ILE A 136 2.22 0.20 17.25
CA ILE A 136 3.49 -0.26 16.67
C ILE A 136 3.93 -1.57 17.33
N ALA A 137 3.97 -1.64 18.67
CA ALA A 137 4.44 -2.82 19.39
C ALA A 137 3.53 -4.06 19.18
N MET A 138 2.21 -3.86 19.17
CA MET A 138 1.24 -4.92 18.89
C MET A 138 1.33 -5.39 17.45
N MET A 139 1.56 -4.47 16.52
CA MET A 139 1.77 -4.84 15.14
C MET A 139 3.09 -5.60 14.96
N ASP A 140 4.18 -5.16 15.56
CA ASP A 140 5.46 -5.88 15.53
C ASP A 140 5.32 -7.27 16.16
N ALA A 141 4.55 -7.41 17.24
CA ALA A 141 4.23 -8.71 17.84
C ALA A 141 3.38 -9.59 16.92
N LYS A 142 2.30 -9.05 16.32
CA LYS A 142 1.46 -9.77 15.35
C LYS A 142 2.23 -10.11 14.06
N PHE A 143 3.16 -9.28 13.63
CA PHE A 143 4.09 -9.51 12.52
C PHE A 143 5.10 -10.62 12.84
N THR A 144 5.70 -10.57 14.03
CA THR A 144 6.69 -11.56 14.49
C THR A 144 6.06 -12.93 14.74
N LEU A 145 4.79 -12.97 15.14
CA LEU A 145 4.01 -14.19 15.31
C LEU A 145 3.36 -14.69 14.00
N GLY A 146 3.58 -14.00 12.88
CA GLY A 146 3.07 -14.41 11.55
C GLY A 146 1.57 -14.22 11.34
N TYR A 147 0.91 -13.44 12.19
CA TYR A 147 -0.55 -13.23 12.18
C TYR A 147 -1.02 -12.03 11.36
N VAL A 148 -0.18 -11.01 11.21
CA VAL A 148 -0.53 -9.80 10.44
C VAL A 148 0.66 -9.41 9.58
N GLN A 149 0.48 -9.51 8.27
CA GLN A 149 1.44 -8.94 7.32
C GLN A 149 1.45 -7.41 7.49
N PRO A 150 2.61 -6.74 7.35
CA PRO A 150 2.60 -5.31 7.29
C PRO A 150 1.89 -4.95 5.99
N ASN A 151 0.78 -4.24 6.11
CA ASN A 151 0.11 -3.67 4.96
C ASN A 151 1.14 -2.91 4.08
N ALA A 152 0.92 -2.89 2.77
CA ALA A 152 1.91 -2.40 1.80
C ALA A 152 2.50 -1.03 2.20
N ALA A 153 1.66 -0.13 2.71
CA ALA A 153 2.07 1.19 3.19
C ALA A 153 3.15 1.14 4.29
N LYS A 154 3.02 0.25 5.27
CA LYS A 154 3.98 0.11 6.37
C LYS A 154 5.26 -0.59 5.92
N TRP A 155 5.15 -1.56 5.03
CA TRP A 155 6.33 -2.22 4.43
C TRP A 155 7.23 -1.21 3.72
N HIS A 156 6.66 -0.36 2.86
CA HIS A 156 7.40 0.73 2.20
C HIS A 156 7.92 1.78 3.17
N THR A 157 7.14 2.13 4.20
CA THR A 157 7.56 3.12 5.20
C THR A 157 8.81 2.68 5.95
N LYS A 158 8.87 1.40 6.35
CA LYS A 158 10.06 0.81 7.00
C LYS A 158 11.27 0.88 6.08
N ARG A 159 11.14 0.39 4.85
CA ARG A 159 12.22 0.40 3.83
C ARG A 159 12.75 1.81 3.56
N ARG A 160 11.83 2.76 3.36
CA ARG A 160 12.16 4.18 3.18
C ARG A 160 12.96 4.72 4.37
N HIS A 161 12.53 4.42 5.60
CA HIS A 161 13.22 4.89 6.80
C HIS A 161 14.64 4.32 6.89
N GLU A 162 14.81 3.03 6.66
CA GLU A 162 16.13 2.37 6.69
C GLU A 162 17.07 2.92 5.61
N MET A 163 16.60 3.07 4.37
CA MET A 163 17.39 3.66 3.29
C MET A 163 17.75 5.12 3.55
N MET A 164 16.82 5.91 4.11
CA MET A 164 17.10 7.31 4.48
C MET A 164 18.08 7.46 5.63
N ASN A 165 18.30 6.43 6.44
CA ASN A 165 19.32 6.43 7.48
C ASN A 165 20.73 6.13 6.91
N LYS A 166 20.82 5.36 5.82
CA LYS A 166 22.09 4.96 5.19
C LYS A 166 22.53 5.87 4.03
N TYR A 167 21.61 6.20 3.13
CA TYR A 167 21.86 6.84 1.82
C TYR A 167 21.17 8.20 1.71
N LYS A 168 21.14 8.94 2.82
CA LYS A 168 20.34 10.16 2.98
C LYS A 168 20.67 11.22 1.93
N GLU A 169 21.96 11.43 1.66
CA GLU A 169 22.41 12.52 0.81
C GLU A 169 22.15 12.19 -0.67
N GLU A 170 22.46 10.97 -1.10
CA GLU A 170 22.25 10.46 -2.45
C GLU A 170 20.77 10.46 -2.82
N ILE A 171 19.91 9.96 -1.92
CA ILE A 171 18.46 9.92 -2.14
C ILE A 171 17.87 11.34 -2.14
N ARG A 172 18.34 12.23 -1.26
CA ARG A 172 17.89 13.64 -1.26
C ARG A 172 18.30 14.37 -2.54
N ASP A 173 19.48 14.09 -3.08
CA ASP A 173 19.92 14.68 -4.33
C ASP A 173 19.04 14.25 -5.51
N LEU A 174 18.55 13.00 -5.53
CA LEU A 174 17.53 12.59 -6.49
C LEU A 174 16.21 13.38 -6.35
N HIS A 175 15.81 13.73 -5.13
CA HIS A 175 14.60 14.53 -4.88
C HIS A 175 14.75 16.01 -5.25
N LYS A 176 15.96 16.57 -5.17
CA LYS A 176 16.23 17.99 -5.46
C LYS A 176 16.19 18.28 -6.97
N GLN A 177 16.45 17.29 -7.81
CA GLN A 177 16.53 17.50 -9.24
C GLN A 177 15.13 17.73 -9.82
N SER A 178 14.92 18.92 -10.41
CA SER A 178 13.64 19.25 -11.02
C SER A 178 13.38 18.38 -12.26
N ASP A 179 12.17 17.84 -12.35
CA ASP A 179 11.68 17.01 -13.45
C ASP A 179 10.62 17.71 -14.30
N HIS A 180 10.31 18.95 -13.94
CA HIS A 180 9.12 19.64 -14.37
C HIS A 180 9.07 19.80 -15.89
N LEU A 181 10.20 20.11 -16.52
CA LEU A 181 10.26 20.31 -17.96
C LEU A 181 10.02 19.02 -18.73
N VAL A 182 10.66 17.90 -18.33
CA VAL A 182 10.50 16.61 -19.00
C VAL A 182 9.06 16.13 -18.87
N THR A 183 8.49 16.19 -17.67
CA THR A 183 7.10 15.79 -17.41
C THR A 183 6.12 16.70 -18.16
N LEU A 184 6.34 18.02 -18.17
CA LEU A 184 5.50 18.98 -18.91
C LEU A 184 5.53 18.71 -20.42
N ILE A 185 6.72 18.57 -21.01
CA ILE A 185 6.86 18.27 -22.45
C ILE A 185 6.19 16.94 -22.76
N THR A 186 6.39 15.92 -21.91
CA THR A 186 5.80 14.60 -22.10
C THR A 186 4.27 14.69 -22.13
N VAL A 187 3.65 15.31 -21.12
CA VAL A 187 2.19 15.52 -21.06
C VAL A 187 1.69 16.24 -22.31
N LEU A 188 2.34 17.34 -22.70
CA LEU A 188 1.93 18.09 -23.88
C LEU A 188 2.03 17.25 -25.16
N VAL A 189 3.13 16.51 -25.35
CA VAL A 189 3.34 15.68 -26.55
C VAL A 189 2.27 14.60 -26.65
N ILE A 190 1.99 13.87 -25.57
CA ILE A 190 1.01 12.77 -25.63
C ILE A 190 -0.43 13.28 -25.71
N SER A 191 -0.77 14.40 -25.06
CA SER A 191 -2.09 15.04 -25.18
C SER A 191 -2.33 15.57 -26.59
N LEU A 192 -1.36 16.30 -27.16
CA LEU A 192 -1.46 16.81 -28.53
C LEU A 192 -1.48 15.67 -29.54
N GLY A 193 -0.70 14.61 -29.32
CA GLY A 193 -0.72 13.41 -30.15
C GLY A 193 -2.09 12.74 -30.15
N GLN A 194 -2.69 12.55 -28.97
CA GLN A 194 -4.01 11.94 -28.84
C GLN A 194 -5.09 12.76 -29.53
N ILE A 195 -5.07 14.08 -29.36
CA ILE A 195 -5.99 15.01 -30.04
C ILE A 195 -5.75 14.98 -31.56
N ALA A 196 -4.50 14.96 -32.01
CA ALA A 196 -4.18 14.97 -33.43
C ALA A 196 -4.68 13.71 -34.15
N VAL A 197 -4.48 12.53 -33.56
CA VAL A 197 -5.00 11.26 -34.11
C VAL A 197 -6.53 11.29 -34.12
N ALA A 198 -7.16 11.66 -33.00
CA ALA A 198 -8.62 11.72 -32.89
C ALA A 198 -9.27 12.70 -33.88
N LYS A 199 -8.64 13.85 -34.14
CA LYS A 199 -9.20 14.93 -34.98
C LYS A 199 -8.90 14.76 -36.47
N TYR A 200 -7.70 14.32 -36.82
CA TYR A 200 -7.23 14.35 -38.22
C TYR A 200 -7.11 12.97 -38.88
N VAL A 201 -7.11 11.90 -38.09
CA VAL A 201 -6.90 10.53 -38.61
C VAL A 201 -8.14 9.66 -38.41
N ALA A 202 -8.78 9.72 -37.24
CA ALA A 202 -9.91 8.86 -36.92
C ALA A 202 -11.05 9.01 -37.94
N GLY A 203 -11.53 7.87 -38.46
CA GLY A 203 -12.61 7.80 -39.45
C GLY A 203 -12.19 7.99 -40.90
N LYS A 204 -10.93 8.40 -41.17
CA LYS A 204 -10.45 8.65 -42.54
C LYS A 204 -10.17 7.36 -43.30
N TYR A 205 -9.68 6.33 -42.62
CA TYR A 205 -9.23 5.08 -43.24
C TYR A 205 -10.06 3.85 -42.84
N GLY A 206 -11.16 4.07 -42.11
CA GLY A 206 -12.11 3.04 -41.71
C GLY A 206 -11.84 2.42 -40.34
N PHE A 207 -12.84 1.66 -39.88
CA PHE A 207 -12.92 1.15 -38.50
C PHE A 207 -11.71 0.33 -38.04
N PHE A 208 -11.16 -0.54 -38.88
CA PHE A 208 -10.04 -1.39 -38.48
C PHE A 208 -8.74 -0.61 -38.24
N ILE A 209 -8.53 0.47 -39.00
CA ILE A 209 -7.37 1.36 -38.78
C ILE A 209 -7.58 2.16 -37.50
N ASP A 210 -8.79 2.67 -37.26
CA ASP A 210 -9.12 3.36 -36.00
C ASP A 210 -8.88 2.44 -34.78
N MET A 211 -9.29 1.17 -34.87
CA MET A 211 -9.08 0.18 -33.81
C MET A 211 -7.60 -0.15 -33.61
N THR A 212 -6.83 -0.27 -34.70
CA THR A 212 -5.38 -0.50 -34.63
C THR A 212 -4.67 0.67 -33.94
N LEU A 213 -5.00 1.91 -34.33
CA LEU A 213 -4.46 3.12 -33.72
C LEU A 213 -4.87 3.22 -32.25
N ALA A 214 -6.13 2.91 -31.91
CA ALA A 214 -6.62 2.88 -30.54
C ALA A 214 -5.87 1.85 -29.68
N SER A 215 -5.62 0.65 -30.21
CA SER A 215 -4.88 -0.41 -29.51
C SER A 215 -3.38 -0.15 -29.38
N THR A 216 -2.83 0.81 -30.12
CA THR A 216 -1.39 1.09 -30.13
C THR A 216 -1.12 2.47 -29.55
N VAL A 217 -1.07 3.49 -30.42
CA VAL A 217 -0.77 4.88 -30.08
C VAL A 217 -1.77 5.42 -29.04
N GLY A 218 -3.05 5.14 -29.23
CA GLY A 218 -4.11 5.59 -28.34
C GLY A 218 -4.00 5.00 -26.94
N ALA A 219 -3.85 3.67 -26.84
CA ALA A 219 -3.65 2.97 -25.57
C ALA A 219 -2.40 3.47 -24.84
N PHE A 220 -1.30 3.69 -25.57
CA PHE A 220 -0.07 4.24 -25.02
C PHE A 220 -0.27 5.64 -24.43
N PHE A 221 -0.98 6.53 -25.14
CA PHE A 221 -1.29 7.85 -24.62
C PHE A 221 -2.24 7.78 -23.40
N CYS A 222 -3.31 6.99 -23.47
CA CYS A 222 -4.25 6.80 -22.36
C CYS A 222 -3.59 6.25 -21.09
N PHE A 223 -2.73 5.25 -21.23
CA PHE A 223 -1.91 4.74 -20.14
C PHE A 223 -0.94 5.80 -19.60
N GLY A 224 -0.35 6.59 -20.51
CA GLY A 224 0.53 7.68 -20.13
C GLY A 224 -0.17 8.77 -19.32
N PHE A 225 -1.42 9.11 -19.65
CA PHE A 225 -2.20 10.07 -18.86
C PHE A 225 -2.41 9.57 -17.42
N GLN A 226 -2.67 8.28 -17.24
CA GLN A 226 -2.77 7.67 -15.92
C GLN A 226 -1.43 7.76 -15.16
N SER A 227 -0.36 7.25 -15.77
CA SER A 227 0.98 7.21 -15.17
C SER A 227 1.47 8.60 -14.79
N LEU A 228 1.31 9.58 -15.67
CA LEU A 228 1.74 10.96 -15.44
C LEU A 228 0.88 11.65 -14.39
N ASN A 229 -0.44 11.39 -14.32
CA ASN A 229 -1.26 11.88 -13.21
C ASN A 229 -0.82 11.30 -11.86
N HIS A 230 -0.49 10.00 -11.82
CA HIS A 230 0.09 9.37 -10.63
C HIS A 230 1.42 10.02 -10.25
N ILE A 231 2.32 10.27 -11.20
CA ILE A 231 3.60 10.95 -10.93
C ILE A 231 3.39 12.40 -10.46
N LEU A 232 2.51 13.16 -11.11
CA LEU A 232 2.23 14.56 -10.81
C LEU A 232 1.63 14.76 -9.41
N MET A 233 0.87 13.78 -8.89
CA MET A 233 0.32 13.87 -7.53
C MET A 233 1.43 13.87 -6.47
N HIS A 234 2.51 13.12 -6.72
CA HIS A 234 3.68 13.04 -5.84
C HIS A 234 4.71 14.15 -6.08
N SER A 235 4.65 14.80 -7.24
CA SER A 235 5.62 15.82 -7.64
C SER A 235 5.63 17.03 -6.70
N THR A 236 6.83 17.59 -6.51
CA THR A 236 7.07 18.86 -5.81
C THR A 236 6.73 20.09 -6.65
N MET A 237 6.26 19.89 -7.90
CA MET A 237 5.86 20.95 -8.81
C MET A 237 4.81 21.88 -8.18
N ASN A 238 4.92 23.17 -8.51
CA ASN A 238 3.95 24.17 -8.09
C ASN A 238 2.52 23.75 -8.47
N TYR A 239 1.59 23.92 -7.53
CA TYR A 239 0.18 23.58 -7.69
C TYR A 239 -0.42 24.16 -8.98
N TRP A 240 -0.16 25.43 -9.28
CA TRP A 240 -0.71 26.13 -10.45
C TRP A 240 -0.15 25.66 -11.79
N VAL A 241 0.97 24.92 -11.78
CA VAL A 241 1.56 24.30 -12.97
C VAL A 241 1.08 22.86 -13.12
N LYS A 242 1.06 22.09 -12.02
CA LYS A 242 0.69 20.67 -12.09
C LYS A 242 -0.79 20.45 -12.35
N MET A 243 -1.67 21.28 -11.79
CA MET A 243 -3.12 21.10 -11.92
C MET A 243 -3.60 21.19 -13.38
N PRO A 244 -3.24 22.22 -14.16
CA PRO A 244 -3.63 22.28 -15.56
C PRO A 244 -3.04 21.13 -16.41
N LEU A 245 -1.80 20.70 -16.13
CA LEU A 245 -1.17 19.58 -16.84
C LEU A 245 -1.88 18.25 -16.56
N ALA A 246 -2.18 17.98 -15.29
CA ALA A 246 -2.90 16.79 -14.86
C ALA A 246 -4.30 16.73 -15.48
N LEU A 247 -5.00 17.87 -15.48
CA LEU A 247 -6.33 18.01 -16.09
C LEU A 247 -6.29 17.83 -17.62
N LEU A 248 -5.30 18.42 -18.30
CA LEU A 248 -5.11 18.26 -19.76
C LEU A 248 -4.78 16.82 -20.14
N ALA A 249 -3.92 16.15 -19.37
CA ALA A 249 -3.62 14.75 -19.57
C ALA A 249 -4.90 13.91 -19.45
N SER A 250 -5.66 14.09 -18.36
CA SER A 250 -6.86 13.29 -18.11
C SER A 250 -7.97 13.54 -19.13
N SER A 251 -8.17 14.80 -19.56
CA SER A 251 -9.25 15.14 -20.49
C SER A 251 -9.10 14.57 -21.91
N CYS A 252 -7.91 14.07 -22.24
CA CYS A 252 -7.65 13.34 -23.49
C CYS A 252 -7.98 11.84 -23.38
N SER A 253 -8.57 11.40 -22.26
CA SER A 253 -8.95 10.03 -21.93
C SER A 253 -10.42 9.96 -21.52
N PRO A 254 -11.13 8.83 -21.75
CA PRO A 254 -12.45 8.61 -21.17
C PRO A 254 -12.42 8.29 -19.67
N LEU A 255 -11.23 8.10 -19.07
CA LEU A 255 -11.06 7.67 -17.69
C LEU A 255 -10.75 8.85 -16.76
N PRO A 256 -11.38 8.94 -15.58
CA PRO A 256 -11.33 10.12 -14.71
C PRO A 256 -10.07 10.20 -13.83
N TRP A 257 -8.88 10.18 -14.46
CA TRP A 257 -7.60 10.11 -13.77
C TRP A 257 -7.27 11.34 -12.93
N PHE A 258 -7.66 12.52 -13.39
CA PHE A 258 -7.42 13.76 -12.66
C PHE A 258 -8.13 13.76 -11.32
N SER A 259 -9.42 13.45 -11.29
CA SER A 259 -10.22 13.32 -10.06
C SER A 259 -9.58 12.31 -9.11
N TYR A 260 -9.31 11.09 -9.58
CA TYR A 260 -8.80 10.02 -8.74
C TYR A 260 -7.41 10.31 -8.15
N TYR A 261 -6.44 10.73 -8.97
CA TYR A 261 -5.05 10.94 -8.54
C TYR A 261 -4.84 12.27 -7.79
N ILE A 262 -5.54 13.33 -8.18
CA ILE A 262 -5.27 14.69 -7.69
C ILE A 262 -6.21 15.12 -6.56
N ALA A 263 -7.44 14.59 -6.49
CA ALA A 263 -8.40 14.96 -5.44
C ALA A 263 -8.18 14.23 -4.10
N GLY A 264 -7.25 13.28 -4.03
CA GLY A 264 -6.85 12.60 -2.80
C GLY A 264 -7.36 11.16 -2.63
N GLY A 265 -8.12 10.61 -3.60
CA GLY A 265 -8.45 9.18 -3.65
C GLY A 265 -7.20 8.32 -3.59
N HIS A 266 -6.30 8.49 -4.55
CA HIS A 266 -5.03 7.75 -4.59
C HIS A 266 -4.12 8.00 -3.39
N ALA A 267 -4.10 9.22 -2.85
CA ALA A 267 -3.30 9.53 -1.66
C ALA A 267 -3.78 8.73 -0.43
N ARG A 268 -5.10 8.52 -0.29
CA ARG A 268 -5.68 7.65 0.76
C ARG A 268 -5.26 6.21 0.55
N HIS A 269 -5.31 5.70 -0.68
CA HIS A 269 -4.78 4.38 -1.02
C HIS A 269 -3.32 4.23 -0.58
N HIS A 270 -2.41 5.14 -0.97
CA HIS A 270 -0.99 5.07 -0.55
C HIS A 270 -0.76 5.03 0.97
N MET A 271 -1.62 5.71 1.75
CA MET A 271 -1.53 5.72 3.21
C MET A 271 -2.05 4.42 3.84
N ASN A 272 -3.02 3.78 3.19
CA ASN A 272 -3.81 2.69 3.74
C ASN A 272 -3.68 1.38 2.95
N ALA A 273 -2.79 1.31 1.96
CA ALA A 273 -2.67 0.18 1.03
C ALA A 273 -2.52 -1.14 1.78
N GLY A 274 -3.42 -2.10 1.55
CA GLY A 274 -3.49 -3.39 2.25
C GLY A 274 -4.08 -3.35 3.66
N SER A 275 -4.76 -2.26 4.03
CA SER A 275 -5.57 -2.18 5.25
C SER A 275 -7.05 -2.31 4.93
N GLU A 276 -7.86 -2.55 5.96
CA GLU A 276 -9.33 -2.52 5.84
C GLU A 276 -9.89 -1.18 5.33
N THR A 277 -9.10 -0.11 5.39
CA THR A 277 -9.47 1.24 4.93
C THR A 277 -8.82 1.64 3.61
N ASP A 278 -8.26 0.67 2.88
CA ASP A 278 -7.80 0.86 1.52
C ASP A 278 -8.99 1.13 0.60
N ILE A 279 -9.00 2.28 -0.06
CA ILE A 279 -10.10 2.69 -0.94
C ILE A 279 -10.10 1.92 -2.26
N ASP A 280 -8.94 1.41 -2.70
CA ASP A 280 -8.81 0.68 -3.96
C ASP A 280 -9.24 -0.77 -3.83
N ARG A 281 -9.22 -1.31 -2.60
CA ARG A 281 -9.65 -2.67 -2.30
C ARG A 281 -11.06 -2.94 -2.81
N GLU A 282 -12.02 -2.14 -2.35
CA GLU A 282 -13.43 -2.29 -2.72
C GLU A 282 -13.74 -1.73 -4.11
N ALA A 283 -12.99 -0.70 -4.55
CA ALA A 283 -13.27 -0.02 -5.80
C ALA A 283 -12.69 -0.73 -7.03
N LEU A 284 -11.48 -1.30 -6.92
CA LEU A 284 -10.62 -1.62 -8.05
C LEU A 284 -10.03 -3.03 -8.02
N PHE A 285 -9.47 -3.51 -6.91
CA PHE A 285 -8.69 -4.76 -6.90
C PHE A 285 -9.49 -5.99 -7.32
N TRP A 286 -10.74 -6.09 -6.90
CA TRP A 286 -11.63 -7.19 -7.26
C TRP A 286 -11.79 -7.42 -8.79
N ILE A 287 -11.54 -6.40 -9.62
CA ILE A 287 -11.57 -6.49 -11.09
C ILE A 287 -10.45 -7.41 -11.59
N TRP A 288 -9.27 -7.33 -10.97
CA TRP A 288 -8.03 -7.99 -11.38
C TRP A 288 -7.61 -9.13 -10.45
N GLU A 289 -8.25 -9.31 -9.29
CA GLU A 289 -8.08 -10.51 -8.46
C GLU A 289 -8.43 -11.79 -9.24
N LYS A 290 -9.61 -11.78 -9.86
CA LYS A 290 -10.16 -12.87 -10.68
C LYS A 290 -11.49 -12.47 -11.33
N VAL A 291 -11.93 -13.25 -12.33
CA VAL A 291 -13.33 -13.26 -12.76
C VAL A 291 -14.24 -13.65 -11.59
N PRO A 292 -15.18 -12.78 -11.16
CA PRO A 292 -16.01 -13.02 -9.98
C PRO A 292 -17.11 -14.07 -10.23
N ILE A 293 -17.53 -14.23 -11.49
CA ILE A 293 -18.57 -15.17 -11.89
C ILE A 293 -17.90 -16.53 -12.18
N ARG A 294 -18.11 -17.51 -11.29
CA ARG A 294 -17.49 -18.85 -11.39
C ARG A 294 -17.78 -19.56 -12.71
N GLN A 295 -18.95 -19.34 -13.31
CA GLN A 295 -19.34 -19.91 -14.61
C GLN A 295 -18.53 -19.31 -15.77
N LEU A 296 -17.97 -18.11 -15.58
CA LEU A 296 -17.11 -17.42 -16.54
C LEU A 296 -15.61 -17.57 -16.21
N ASP A 297 -15.24 -18.39 -15.22
CA ASP A 297 -13.85 -18.71 -14.85
C ASP A 297 -13.21 -19.65 -15.89
N THR A 298 -13.03 -19.12 -17.10
CA THR A 298 -12.45 -19.74 -18.29
C THR A 298 -11.63 -18.68 -19.03
N PRO A 299 -10.69 -19.04 -19.92
CA PRO A 299 -9.90 -18.06 -20.66
C PRO A 299 -10.75 -17.05 -21.45
N LEU A 300 -11.82 -17.53 -22.10
CA LEU A 300 -12.75 -16.66 -22.82
C LEU A 300 -13.51 -15.73 -21.85
N GLY A 301 -14.03 -16.28 -20.74
CA GLY A 301 -14.74 -15.48 -19.75
C GLY A 301 -13.84 -14.45 -19.04
N ALA A 302 -12.56 -14.76 -18.88
CA ALA A 302 -11.54 -13.83 -18.38
C ALA A 302 -11.34 -12.64 -19.33
N VAL A 303 -11.19 -12.89 -20.63
CA VAL A 303 -11.07 -11.83 -21.65
C VAL A 303 -12.37 -11.01 -21.77
N LEU A 304 -13.53 -11.66 -21.68
CA LEU A 304 -14.83 -10.97 -21.69
C LEU A 304 -15.03 -10.11 -20.43
N TRP A 305 -14.63 -10.62 -19.27
CA TRP A 305 -14.66 -9.88 -18.00
C TRP A 305 -13.80 -8.62 -18.07
N LEU A 306 -12.53 -8.76 -18.48
CA LEU A 306 -11.64 -7.61 -18.64
C LEU A 306 -12.19 -6.60 -19.65
N SER A 307 -12.72 -7.10 -20.76
CA SER A 307 -13.30 -6.24 -21.79
C SER A 307 -14.49 -5.44 -21.26
N ALA A 308 -15.37 -6.07 -20.49
CA ALA A 308 -16.48 -5.39 -19.83
C ALA A 308 -15.97 -4.40 -18.77
N ALA A 309 -15.08 -4.83 -17.88
CA ALA A 309 -14.52 -3.96 -16.84
C ALA A 309 -13.85 -2.72 -17.45
N ALA A 310 -13.02 -2.88 -18.48
CA ALA A 310 -12.34 -1.79 -19.18
C ALA A 310 -13.31 -0.76 -19.79
N LEU A 311 -14.42 -1.21 -20.36
CA LEU A 311 -15.42 -0.32 -20.97
C LEU A 311 -16.33 0.36 -19.93
N PHE A 312 -16.67 -0.34 -18.86
CA PHE A 312 -17.62 0.15 -17.84
C PHE A 312 -16.95 0.83 -16.64
N LEU A 313 -15.61 0.79 -16.52
CA LEU A 313 -14.89 1.41 -15.40
C LEU A 313 -15.20 2.91 -15.21
N PRO A 314 -15.30 3.76 -16.24
CA PRO A 314 -15.70 5.16 -16.05
C PRO A 314 -17.07 5.29 -15.39
N LEU A 315 -18.03 4.42 -15.76
CA LEU A 315 -19.38 4.41 -15.19
C LEU A 315 -19.39 3.88 -13.75
N ALA A 316 -18.59 2.84 -13.47
CA ALA A 316 -18.41 2.31 -12.12
C ALA A 316 -17.78 3.36 -11.18
N TYR A 317 -16.75 4.06 -11.65
CA TYR A 317 -16.14 5.17 -10.91
C TYR A 317 -17.15 6.29 -10.65
N MET A 318 -17.89 6.70 -11.68
CA MET A 318 -18.94 7.71 -11.55
C MET A 318 -19.98 7.32 -10.50
N TYR A 319 -20.46 6.08 -10.53
CA TYR A 319 -21.41 5.56 -9.55
C TYR A 319 -20.83 5.57 -8.12
N SER A 320 -19.60 5.09 -7.94
CA SER A 320 -18.88 5.12 -6.66
C SER A 320 -18.75 6.56 -6.13
N MET A 321 -18.36 7.49 -7.00
CA MET A 321 -18.20 8.90 -6.66
C MET A 321 -19.49 9.56 -6.19
N PHE A 322 -20.60 9.37 -6.89
CA PHE A 322 -21.89 9.90 -6.47
C PHE A 322 -22.35 9.30 -5.15
N THR A 323 -22.09 8.01 -4.94
CA THR A 323 -22.42 7.30 -3.69
C THR A 323 -21.61 7.87 -2.52
N CYS A 324 -20.30 8.02 -2.66
CA CYS A 324 -19.45 8.64 -1.64
C CYS A 324 -19.85 10.08 -1.33
N ALA A 325 -20.20 10.87 -2.36
CA ALA A 325 -20.67 12.25 -2.18
C ALA A 325 -22.03 12.32 -1.47
N TYR A 326 -22.94 11.39 -1.75
CA TYR A 326 -24.22 11.28 -1.06
C TYR A 326 -24.05 11.00 0.43
N TYR A 327 -23.22 10.01 0.80
CA TYR A 327 -23.00 9.66 2.20
C TYR A 327 -22.13 10.66 2.96
N ASN A 328 -21.14 11.29 2.31
CA ASN A 328 -20.27 12.27 2.97
C ASN A 328 -19.80 13.38 2.02
N TRP A 329 -20.71 14.33 1.76
CA TRP A 329 -20.42 15.49 0.92
C TRP A 329 -19.17 16.28 1.35
N LYS A 330 -18.99 16.50 2.66
CA LYS A 330 -17.89 17.34 3.17
C LYS A 330 -16.51 16.78 2.81
N GLN A 331 -16.36 15.46 2.83
CA GLN A 331 -15.11 14.79 2.47
C GLN A 331 -14.92 14.64 0.95
N ASN A 332 -16.01 14.45 0.19
CA ASN A 332 -15.94 14.09 -1.23
C ASN A 332 -16.25 15.24 -2.20
N LYS A 333 -16.63 16.43 -1.73
CA LYS A 333 -16.94 17.58 -2.59
C LYS A 333 -15.80 18.01 -3.52
N VAL A 334 -14.54 17.82 -3.10
CA VAL A 334 -13.36 18.20 -3.91
C VAL A 334 -13.18 17.23 -5.07
N GLU A 335 -13.29 15.93 -4.80
CA GLU A 335 -13.24 14.88 -5.81
C GLU A 335 -14.41 15.00 -6.79
N MET A 336 -15.62 15.30 -6.30
CA MET A 336 -16.76 15.61 -7.17
C MET A 336 -16.51 16.83 -8.06
N ALA A 337 -15.92 17.91 -7.53
CA ALA A 337 -15.61 19.10 -8.32
C ALA A 337 -14.56 18.82 -9.41
N HIS A 338 -13.51 18.05 -9.10
CA HIS A 338 -12.52 17.63 -10.09
C HIS A 338 -13.11 16.71 -11.14
N PHE A 339 -13.95 15.74 -10.74
CA PHE A 339 -14.66 14.85 -11.68
C PHE A 339 -15.54 15.62 -12.66
N ILE A 340 -16.35 16.59 -12.16
CA ILE A 340 -17.19 17.43 -13.02
C ILE A 340 -16.31 18.28 -13.96
N THR A 341 -15.22 18.86 -13.44
CA THR A 341 -14.31 19.70 -14.21
C THR A 341 -13.64 18.90 -15.33
N GLU A 342 -13.10 17.72 -15.03
CA GLU A 342 -12.47 16.88 -16.04
C GLU A 342 -13.48 16.33 -17.03
N SER A 343 -14.64 15.86 -16.59
CA SER A 343 -15.68 15.32 -17.47
C SER A 343 -16.15 16.39 -18.46
N THR A 344 -16.29 17.63 -17.99
CA THR A 344 -16.61 18.77 -18.86
C THR A 344 -15.52 18.99 -19.90
N LEU A 345 -14.24 18.99 -19.49
CA LEU A 345 -13.14 19.19 -20.42
C LEU A 345 -12.99 18.01 -21.40
N THR A 346 -13.19 16.77 -20.97
CA THR A 346 -13.22 15.58 -21.84
C THR A 346 -14.30 15.74 -22.91
N CYS A 347 -15.52 16.16 -22.53
CA CYS A 347 -16.58 16.46 -23.50
C CYS A 347 -16.18 17.58 -24.49
N VAL A 348 -15.51 18.63 -24.02
CA VAL A 348 -14.99 19.70 -24.88
C VAL A 348 -13.94 19.19 -25.86
N VAL A 349 -13.00 18.36 -25.41
CA VAL A 349 -11.98 17.72 -26.27
C VAL A 349 -12.65 16.84 -27.32
N PHE A 350 -13.63 16.03 -26.92
CA PHE A 350 -14.36 15.13 -27.82
C PHE A 350 -15.12 15.93 -28.89
N TRP A 351 -15.82 16.99 -28.48
CA TRP A 351 -16.48 17.91 -29.41
C TRP A 351 -15.48 18.60 -30.34
N TYR A 352 -14.35 19.09 -29.82
CA TYR A 352 -13.30 19.74 -30.61
C TYR A 352 -12.67 18.80 -31.65
N CYS A 353 -12.54 17.52 -31.33
CA CYS A 353 -12.08 16.48 -32.27
C CYS A 353 -13.08 16.17 -33.39
N GLY A 354 -14.24 16.84 -33.42
CA GLY A 354 -15.25 16.76 -34.47
C GLY A 354 -16.59 16.20 -34.00
N GLY A 355 -16.68 15.69 -32.76
CA GLY A 355 -17.91 15.12 -32.20
C GLY A 355 -18.47 13.91 -32.98
N GLY A 356 -17.69 13.37 -33.92
CA GLY A 356 -18.08 12.25 -34.77
C GLY A 356 -17.95 10.91 -34.07
N TRP A 357 -18.65 9.90 -34.62
CA TRP A 357 -18.61 8.54 -34.11
C TRP A 357 -17.19 7.95 -34.13
N SER A 358 -16.43 8.16 -35.20
CA SER A 358 -15.07 7.61 -35.33
C SER A 358 -14.09 8.15 -34.28
N SER A 359 -14.03 9.47 -34.07
CA SER A 359 -13.18 10.08 -33.04
C SER A 359 -13.57 9.61 -31.64
N SER A 360 -14.88 9.47 -31.38
CA SER A 360 -15.40 8.98 -30.10
C SER A 360 -15.01 7.52 -29.86
N LEU A 361 -15.19 6.64 -30.86
CA LEU A 361 -14.77 5.25 -30.78
C LEU A 361 -13.26 5.13 -30.56
N TYR A 362 -12.46 5.90 -31.30
CA TYR A 362 -11.00 5.92 -31.11
C TYR A 362 -10.63 6.25 -29.65
N LEU A 363 -11.18 7.32 -29.07
CA LEU A 363 -10.86 7.75 -27.71
C LEU A 363 -11.35 6.75 -26.65
N VAL A 364 -12.57 6.22 -26.80
CA VAL A 364 -13.15 5.22 -25.90
C VAL A 364 -12.32 3.93 -25.92
N PHE A 365 -12.03 3.39 -27.12
CA PHE A 365 -11.24 2.17 -27.24
C PHE A 365 -9.78 2.36 -26.84
N SER A 366 -9.20 3.54 -27.05
CA SER A 366 -7.85 3.88 -26.52
C SER A 366 -7.81 3.71 -25.00
N GLY A 367 -8.81 4.26 -24.31
CA GLY A 367 -8.97 4.08 -22.86
C GLY A 367 -9.16 2.61 -22.50
N ALA A 368 -10.06 1.90 -23.18
CA ALA A 368 -10.34 0.50 -22.90
C ALA A 368 -9.08 -0.39 -23.06
N PHE A 369 -8.31 -0.24 -24.14
CA PHE A 369 -7.07 -0.97 -24.35
C PHE A 369 -6.00 -0.65 -23.30
N SER A 370 -5.93 0.60 -22.81
CA SER A 370 -5.05 0.95 -21.68
C SER A 370 -5.40 0.24 -20.37
N MET A 371 -6.65 -0.21 -20.23
CA MET A 371 -7.16 -0.99 -19.09
C MET A 371 -7.11 -2.52 -19.30
N GLY A 372 -6.62 -3.00 -20.45
CA GLY A 372 -6.54 -4.43 -20.75
C GLY A 372 -7.68 -5.01 -21.60
N PHE A 373 -8.49 -4.17 -22.26
CA PHE A 373 -9.54 -4.62 -23.20
C PHE A 373 -9.01 -5.66 -24.19
N LEU A 374 -9.76 -6.75 -24.41
CA LEU A 374 -9.36 -7.91 -25.23
C LEU A 374 -8.01 -8.54 -24.85
N GLY A 375 -7.58 -8.43 -23.59
CA GLY A 375 -6.29 -8.97 -23.14
C GLY A 375 -5.11 -8.15 -23.65
N HIS A 376 -5.26 -6.84 -23.78
CA HIS A 376 -4.18 -5.95 -24.19
C HIS A 376 -3.01 -5.94 -23.19
N PRO A 377 -1.74 -5.85 -23.63
CA PRO A 377 -0.55 -5.92 -22.76
C PRO A 377 -0.51 -4.95 -21.57
N TYR A 378 -1.16 -3.79 -21.65
CA TYR A 378 -1.26 -2.88 -20.50
C TYR A 378 -1.97 -3.49 -19.29
N LEU A 379 -2.72 -4.58 -19.46
CA LEU A 379 -3.23 -5.42 -18.37
C LEU A 379 -2.11 -5.79 -17.38
N GLY A 380 -0.91 -6.08 -17.88
CA GLY A 380 0.21 -6.47 -17.02
C GLY A 380 0.53 -5.46 -15.93
N PHE A 381 0.39 -4.16 -16.21
CA PHE A 381 0.56 -3.14 -15.17
C PHE A 381 -0.48 -3.28 -14.05
N TRP A 382 -1.75 -3.47 -14.41
CA TRP A 382 -2.84 -3.64 -13.45
C TRP A 382 -2.71 -4.91 -12.62
N LEU A 383 -2.18 -5.97 -13.20
CA LEU A 383 -1.87 -7.22 -12.50
C LEU A 383 -0.63 -7.12 -11.61
N LEU A 384 0.35 -6.27 -11.96
CA LEU A 384 1.58 -6.08 -11.19
C LEU A 384 1.39 -5.18 -9.97
N GLN A 385 0.53 -4.16 -10.10
CA GLN A 385 0.28 -3.19 -9.04
C GLN A 385 -0.12 -3.93 -7.77
N HIS A 386 0.62 -3.71 -6.69
CA HIS A 386 0.35 -4.36 -5.41
C HIS A 386 0.20 -5.88 -5.42
N LEU A 387 0.71 -6.58 -6.43
CA LEU A 387 0.71 -8.03 -6.42
C LEU A 387 1.49 -8.53 -5.20
N CYS A 388 0.80 -9.29 -4.34
CA CYS A 388 1.41 -9.92 -3.19
C CYS A 388 2.11 -11.21 -3.61
N VAL A 389 3.35 -11.38 -3.16
CA VAL A 389 4.09 -12.63 -3.33
C VAL A 389 4.48 -13.18 -1.98
N TYR A 390 4.16 -14.45 -1.74
CA TYR A 390 4.49 -15.14 -0.50
C TYR A 390 5.79 -15.92 -0.66
N ASP A 391 6.62 -15.90 0.39
CA ASP A 391 7.81 -16.73 0.44
C ASP A 391 7.41 -18.20 0.74
N PRO A 392 7.72 -19.17 -0.14
CA PRO A 392 7.44 -20.57 0.14
C PRO A 392 8.19 -21.10 1.38
N ALA A 393 9.36 -20.55 1.69
CA ALA A 393 10.19 -20.97 2.82
C ALA A 393 9.77 -20.31 4.14
N SER A 394 9.10 -19.16 4.07
CA SER A 394 8.53 -18.47 5.23
C SER A 394 7.10 -18.07 4.90
N PRO A 395 6.11 -18.92 5.24
CA PRO A 395 4.71 -18.65 4.90
C PRO A 395 4.18 -17.35 5.54
N THR A 396 4.89 -16.85 6.55
CA THR A 396 4.64 -15.59 7.26
C THR A 396 5.37 -14.39 6.67
N SER A 397 6.16 -14.56 5.61
CA SER A 397 6.86 -13.50 4.90
C SER A 397 6.17 -13.27 3.56
N ALA A 398 5.68 -12.05 3.36
CA ALA A 398 5.04 -11.64 2.11
C ALA A 398 5.61 -10.31 1.61
N GLN A 399 5.70 -10.20 0.29
CA GLN A 399 6.09 -8.98 -0.41
C GLN A 399 4.83 -8.35 -1.01
N PRO A 400 4.36 -7.18 -0.52
CA PRO A 400 3.03 -6.64 -0.84
C PRO A 400 2.94 -5.87 -2.16
N THR A 401 3.99 -5.93 -2.96
CA THR A 401 4.10 -5.27 -4.27
C THR A 401 5.32 -5.80 -5.00
N VAL A 402 5.34 -5.79 -6.33
CA VAL A 402 6.46 -6.27 -7.14
C VAL A 402 6.84 -5.24 -8.20
N SER A 403 8.12 -5.23 -8.58
CA SER A 403 8.59 -4.47 -9.74
C SER A 403 8.71 -5.36 -10.97
N TYR A 404 8.72 -4.73 -12.14
CA TYR A 404 9.04 -5.36 -13.41
C TYR A 404 10.49 -5.10 -13.81
N TYR A 405 11.28 -6.17 -13.94
CA TYR A 405 12.68 -6.14 -14.38
C TYR A 405 12.90 -6.89 -15.70
N GLY A 406 11.86 -6.97 -16.55
CA GLY A 406 12.02 -7.49 -17.90
C GLY A 406 12.61 -6.45 -18.85
N ASP A 407 12.10 -6.39 -20.08
CA ASP A 407 12.62 -5.48 -21.11
C ASP A 407 12.52 -4.02 -20.66
N THR A 408 13.66 -3.33 -20.69
CA THR A 408 13.76 -1.90 -20.39
C THR A 408 12.83 -1.03 -21.23
N LEU A 409 12.48 -1.45 -22.45
CA LEU A 409 11.53 -0.76 -23.31
C LEU A 409 10.16 -0.63 -22.64
N TRP A 410 9.67 -1.68 -21.97
CA TRP A 410 8.42 -1.62 -21.20
C TRP A 410 8.52 -0.58 -20.09
N ASN A 411 9.62 -0.56 -19.34
CA ASN A 411 9.84 0.46 -18.32
C ASN A 411 9.81 1.88 -18.93
N TYR A 412 10.53 2.13 -20.03
CA TYR A 412 10.53 3.45 -20.67
C TYR A 412 9.16 3.88 -21.20
N LEU A 413 8.43 2.98 -21.89
CA LEU A 413 7.10 3.26 -22.42
C LEU A 413 6.04 3.48 -21.33
N ASN A 414 6.32 3.02 -20.11
CA ASN A 414 5.44 3.17 -18.96
C ASN A 414 6.01 4.18 -17.96
N TYR A 415 6.90 5.09 -18.40
CA TYR A 415 7.47 6.14 -17.56
C TYR A 415 8.12 5.59 -16.28
N ASN A 416 8.74 4.42 -16.36
CA ASN A 416 9.33 3.64 -15.26
C ASN A 416 8.38 3.34 -14.08
N ILE A 417 7.06 3.50 -14.23
CA ILE A 417 6.11 3.20 -13.16
C ILE A 417 6.06 1.71 -12.82
N LEU A 418 6.51 0.85 -13.75
CA LEU A 418 6.66 -0.59 -13.53
C LEU A 418 7.82 -0.94 -12.58
N LEU A 419 8.73 0.00 -12.29
CA LEU A 419 9.63 -0.05 -11.13
C LEU A 419 8.84 0.33 -9.86
N HIS A 420 7.80 -0.46 -9.59
CA HIS A 420 6.71 -0.09 -8.71
C HIS A 420 7.13 -0.11 -7.23
N VAL A 421 7.98 -1.05 -6.82
CA VAL A 421 8.56 -1.06 -5.47
C VAL A 421 9.40 0.20 -5.24
N GLU A 422 10.30 0.52 -6.17
CA GLU A 422 11.15 1.71 -6.11
C GLU A 422 10.30 2.99 -6.05
N HIS A 423 9.26 3.06 -6.86
CA HIS A 423 8.31 4.17 -6.88
C HIS A 423 7.58 4.31 -5.54
N HIS A 424 7.08 3.24 -4.95
CA HIS A 424 6.39 3.32 -3.66
C HIS A 424 7.35 3.57 -2.48
N ASP A 425 8.59 3.10 -2.57
CA ASP A 425 9.65 3.45 -1.61
C ASP A 425 9.92 4.96 -1.65
N PHE A 426 10.04 5.59 -2.83
CA PHE A 426 10.30 7.03 -2.97
C PHE A 426 9.56 7.68 -4.15
N SER A 427 8.25 7.89 -3.97
CA SER A 427 7.34 8.36 -5.04
C SER A 427 7.60 9.78 -5.54
N LYS A 428 8.41 10.54 -4.80
CA LYS A 428 8.81 11.91 -5.13
C LYS A 428 10.06 11.97 -6.00
N ILE A 429 10.75 10.85 -6.22
CA ILE A 429 11.87 10.80 -7.16
C ILE A 429 11.30 10.88 -8.58
N PRO A 430 11.89 11.73 -9.45
CA PRO A 430 11.46 11.81 -10.83
C PRO A 430 11.41 10.44 -11.52
N TRP A 431 10.35 10.21 -12.28
CA TRP A 431 10.07 8.93 -12.93
C TRP A 431 11.24 8.44 -13.82
N HIS A 432 11.91 9.34 -14.53
CA HIS A 432 13.05 9.01 -15.38
C HIS A 432 14.34 8.69 -14.60
N LYS A 433 14.34 8.84 -13.27
CA LYS A 433 15.50 8.62 -12.37
C LYS A 433 15.25 7.54 -11.32
N VAL A 434 14.02 7.07 -11.15
CA VAL A 434 13.64 6.09 -10.11
C VAL A 434 14.50 4.82 -10.15
N HIS A 435 14.93 4.39 -11.36
CA HIS A 435 15.84 3.27 -11.57
C HIS A 435 17.22 3.42 -10.89
N THR A 436 17.61 4.64 -10.51
CA THR A 436 18.87 4.94 -9.81
C THR A 436 18.87 4.43 -8.38
N LEU A 437 17.69 4.28 -7.74
CA LEU A 437 17.57 3.77 -6.37
C LEU A 437 18.24 2.40 -6.20
N ARG A 438 18.05 1.51 -7.17
CA ARG A 438 18.65 0.18 -7.14
C ARG A 438 20.18 0.21 -7.24
N LYS A 439 20.76 1.26 -7.80
CA LYS A 439 22.22 1.46 -7.83
C LYS A 439 22.75 2.02 -6.51
N ILE A 440 21.98 2.88 -5.84
CA ILE A 440 22.34 3.50 -4.56
C ILE A 440 22.20 2.50 -3.41
N ALA A 441 21.13 1.73 -3.38
CA ALA A 441 20.76 0.86 -2.27
C ALA A 441 20.45 -0.58 -2.75
N PRO A 442 21.39 -1.26 -3.45
CA PRO A 442 21.14 -2.55 -4.11
C PRO A 442 20.67 -3.64 -3.13
N GLU A 443 21.11 -3.61 -1.88
CA GLU A 443 20.74 -4.61 -0.87
C GLU A 443 19.24 -4.57 -0.52
N TYR A 444 18.54 -3.47 -0.82
CA TYR A 444 17.10 -3.35 -0.59
C TYR A 444 16.25 -3.92 -1.73
N TYR A 445 16.86 -4.22 -2.88
CA TYR A 445 16.14 -4.64 -4.10
C TYR A 445 16.62 -5.98 -4.67
N THR A 446 17.83 -6.43 -4.31
CA THR A 446 18.45 -7.63 -4.91
C THR A 446 17.66 -8.92 -4.64
N ASP A 447 17.15 -9.09 -3.42
CA ASP A 447 16.46 -10.32 -3.00
C ASP A 447 14.93 -10.24 -3.14
N LEU A 448 14.40 -9.12 -3.66
CA LEU A 448 12.96 -8.96 -3.87
C LEU A 448 12.49 -9.83 -5.04
N LYS A 449 11.24 -10.28 -4.95
CA LYS A 449 10.53 -10.91 -6.06
C LYS A 449 10.12 -9.85 -7.08
N TYR A 450 10.19 -10.21 -8.35
CA TYR A 450 9.90 -9.32 -9.47
C TYR A 450 9.35 -10.13 -10.65
N SER A 451 8.65 -9.45 -11.55
CA SER A 451 8.24 -10.03 -12.84
C SER A 451 9.24 -9.67 -13.93
N THR A 452 9.49 -10.57 -14.87
CA THR A 452 10.29 -10.31 -16.09
C THR A 452 9.46 -10.33 -17.37
N SER A 453 8.20 -10.76 -17.29
CA SER A 453 7.38 -11.06 -18.46
C SER A 453 5.92 -10.65 -18.22
N ILE A 454 5.50 -9.59 -18.92
CA ILE A 454 4.10 -9.14 -18.95
C ILE A 454 3.20 -10.22 -19.53
N THR A 455 3.65 -10.88 -20.59
CA THR A 455 2.91 -11.96 -21.24
C THR A 455 2.71 -13.17 -20.35
N GLU A 456 3.71 -13.53 -19.53
CA GLU A 456 3.60 -14.62 -18.57
C GLU A 456 2.60 -14.29 -17.48
N LEU A 457 2.67 -13.09 -16.91
CA LEU A 457 1.72 -12.62 -15.90
C LEU A 457 0.27 -12.61 -16.41
N MET A 458 0.06 -12.11 -17.63
CA MET A 458 -1.26 -12.10 -18.25
C MET A 458 -1.75 -13.51 -18.56
N SER A 459 -0.88 -14.37 -19.09
CA SER A 459 -1.22 -15.77 -19.36
C SER A 459 -1.59 -16.47 -18.05
N PHE A 460 -0.83 -16.23 -16.99
CA PHE A 460 -1.12 -16.74 -15.67
C PHE A 460 -2.53 -16.33 -15.23
N TRP A 461 -2.88 -15.06 -15.31
CA TRP A 461 -4.21 -14.57 -14.93
C TRP A 461 -5.34 -15.16 -15.79
N ILE A 462 -5.17 -15.22 -17.12
CA ILE A 462 -6.19 -15.69 -18.06
C ILE A 462 -6.44 -17.19 -17.93
N PHE A 463 -5.39 -17.99 -17.72
CA PHE A 463 -5.47 -19.46 -17.78
C PHE A 463 -5.54 -20.15 -16.41
N SER A 464 -5.32 -19.44 -15.30
CA SER A 464 -5.31 -20.02 -13.95
C SER A 464 -6.70 -20.18 -13.35
N LYS A 465 -7.43 -21.19 -13.82
CA LYS A 465 -8.76 -21.54 -13.29
C LYS A 465 -8.73 -21.81 -11.78
N GLY A 466 -9.72 -21.31 -11.06
CA GLY A 466 -9.85 -21.55 -9.61
C GLY A 466 -9.00 -20.62 -8.75
N LYS A 467 -7.86 -20.16 -9.24
CA LYS A 467 -6.88 -19.38 -8.48
C LYS A 467 -7.17 -17.88 -8.49
N LYS A 468 -6.89 -17.19 -7.39
CA LYS A 468 -6.98 -15.72 -7.28
C LYS A 468 -5.60 -15.09 -7.11
N LEU A 469 -5.36 -13.95 -7.76
CA LEU A 469 -4.26 -13.08 -7.36
C LEU A 469 -4.61 -12.38 -6.05
N ASP A 470 -3.61 -12.18 -5.19
CA ASP A 470 -3.77 -11.43 -3.95
C ASP A 470 -3.10 -10.06 -4.11
N PHE A 471 -3.82 -9.01 -3.76
CA PHE A 471 -3.35 -7.63 -3.85
C PHE A 471 -3.09 -7.10 -2.44
N CYS A 472 -1.99 -6.37 -2.26
CA CYS A 472 -1.56 -5.78 -0.99
C CYS A 472 -1.36 -6.74 0.21
N CYS A 473 -1.33 -8.07 -0.03
CA CYS A 473 -1.22 -9.12 0.99
C CYS A 473 -2.38 -9.08 2.00
N GLU A 474 -3.60 -8.90 1.51
CA GLU A 474 -4.78 -8.79 2.36
C GLU A 474 -5.17 -10.13 3.03
N HIS A 475 -4.72 -11.26 2.50
CA HIS A 475 -5.23 -12.57 2.91
C HIS A 475 -4.21 -13.39 3.69
N VAL A 476 -4.50 -13.60 4.97
CA VAL A 476 -3.77 -14.53 5.85
C VAL A 476 -4.37 -15.93 5.70
N PHE A 477 -3.51 -16.91 5.36
CA PHE A 477 -3.70 -18.37 5.35
C PHE A 477 -5.14 -18.95 5.19
N GLY A 478 -5.39 -19.63 4.06
CA GLY A 478 -6.50 -20.61 3.96
C GLY A 478 -7.46 -20.45 2.77
N GLN A 479 -7.29 -19.44 1.92
CA GLN A 479 -8.06 -19.28 0.69
C GLN A 479 -7.25 -19.73 -0.56
N ASP A 480 -7.95 -20.00 -1.67
CA ASP A 480 -7.42 -20.43 -2.98
C ASP A 480 -6.58 -19.34 -3.72
N TYR A 481 -5.77 -18.57 -2.98
CA TYR A 481 -4.87 -17.57 -3.55
C TYR A 481 -3.57 -18.18 -4.04
N VAL A 482 -3.02 -17.53 -5.05
CA VAL A 482 -1.73 -17.87 -5.64
C VAL A 482 -0.63 -17.38 -4.71
N ARG A 483 0.18 -18.32 -4.22
CA ARG A 483 1.30 -18.00 -3.33
C ARG A 483 2.57 -17.63 -4.09
N HIS A 484 2.70 -18.06 -5.35
CA HIS A 484 3.86 -17.83 -6.20
C HIS A 484 3.39 -17.53 -7.62
N VAL A 485 3.85 -16.41 -8.18
CA VAL A 485 3.57 -15.98 -9.56
C VAL A 485 4.85 -16.04 -10.36
#